data_AF-A0A7C5DIS7-F1
#
_entry.id   AF-A0A7C5DIS7-F1
#
_cell.length_a   1.000
_cell.length_b   1.000
_cell.length_c   1.000
_cell.angle_alpha   90.00
_cell.angle_beta   90.00
_cell.angle_gamma   90.00
#
_symmetry.space_group_name_H-M   'P 1'
#
loop_
_entity.id
_entity.type
_entity.pdbx_description
1 polymer ?
#
loop_
_entity_poly.entity_id
_entity_poly.type
_entity_poly.pdbx_seq_one_letter_code
_entity_poly.pdbx_strand_id
1 'polypeptide(L)'
;MSSHKEWLEEVTFQINKHKSNFTENEIKKYKLDRLLELSEKVAENSEYCVDCISFQPEILGIVDDVGYFTKRMTEAKVPAEVKRNYFKVIDKIYQHLERKHSVRIPGSSPKKKNQYIGAGIAIGVVIGIVIDNIGLGIAIGIALGAIAKKYKKVDE
;
A
#
# COMPACT_ATOMS: atom_id res chain seq x y z
N MET A 1 7.14 29.74 -6.44
CA MET A 1 6.52 29.18 -5.21
C MET A 1 5.07 28.69 -5.40
N SER A 2 4.50 28.68 -6.62
CA SER A 2 3.06 28.36 -6.81
C SER A 2 2.75 26.93 -7.28
N SER A 3 3.66 26.28 -8.02
CA SER A 3 3.36 25.01 -8.72
C SER A 3 3.10 23.81 -7.79
N HIS A 4 3.81 23.70 -6.66
CA HIS A 4 3.61 22.56 -5.73
C HIS A 4 2.34 22.70 -4.89
N LYS A 5 1.91 23.94 -4.60
CA LYS A 5 0.68 24.21 -3.88
C LYS A 5 -0.53 23.90 -4.75
N GLU A 6 -0.51 24.37 -6.00
CA GLU A 6 -1.54 24.06 -7.01
C GLU A 6 -1.65 22.55 -7.23
N TRP A 7 -0.50 21.86 -7.34
CA TRP A 7 -0.47 20.40 -7.44
C TRP A 7 -1.10 19.71 -6.21
N LEU A 8 -0.77 20.16 -5.00
CA LEU A 8 -1.32 19.56 -3.77
C LEU A 8 -2.82 19.81 -3.65
N GLU A 9 -3.30 20.99 -4.04
CA GLU A 9 -4.73 21.32 -4.07
C GLU A 9 -5.50 20.39 -5.03
N GLU A 10 -4.96 20.12 -6.22
CA GLU A 10 -5.54 19.19 -7.19
C GLU A 10 -5.59 17.75 -6.64
N VAL A 11 -4.47 17.26 -6.10
CA VAL A 11 -4.42 15.91 -5.47
C VAL A 11 -5.43 15.81 -4.32
N THR A 12 -5.50 16.83 -3.48
CA THR A 12 -6.45 16.89 -2.35
C THR A 12 -7.89 16.85 -2.83
N PHE A 13 -8.21 17.63 -3.86
CA PHE A 13 -9.53 17.66 -4.48
C PHE A 13 -9.92 16.29 -5.02
N GLN A 14 -9.04 15.64 -5.79
CA GLN A 14 -9.32 14.32 -6.36
C GLN A 14 -9.49 13.24 -5.29
N ILE A 15 -8.59 13.20 -4.29
CA ILE A 15 -8.71 12.24 -3.17
C ILE A 15 -10.04 12.44 -2.43
N ASN A 16 -10.44 13.69 -2.13
CA ASN A 16 -11.70 13.97 -1.45
C ASN A 16 -12.91 13.61 -2.30
N LYS A 17 -12.86 13.86 -3.62
CA LYS A 17 -13.87 13.41 -4.59
C LYS A 17 -13.99 11.89 -4.62
N HIS A 18 -12.90 11.15 -4.49
CA HIS A 18 -12.95 9.70 -4.39
C HIS A 18 -13.51 9.24 -3.03
N LYS A 19 -13.07 9.87 -1.92
CA LYS A 19 -13.56 9.55 -0.57
C LYS A 19 -15.08 9.67 -0.44
N SER A 20 -15.71 10.66 -1.07
CA SER A 20 -17.17 10.79 -1.05
C SER A 20 -17.92 9.65 -1.76
N ASN A 21 -17.23 8.92 -2.64
CA ASN A 21 -17.76 7.76 -3.36
C ASN A 21 -17.40 6.41 -2.71
N PHE A 22 -16.59 6.42 -1.64
CA PHE A 22 -16.15 5.23 -0.93
C PHE A 22 -16.79 5.11 0.44
N THR A 23 -16.99 3.87 0.88
CA THR A 23 -17.27 3.56 2.28
C THR A 23 -16.01 3.75 3.14
N GLU A 24 -16.15 3.94 4.45
CA GLU A 24 -15.01 4.03 5.36
C GLU A 24 -14.04 2.84 5.26
N ASN A 25 -14.58 1.64 5.03
CA ASN A 25 -13.77 0.43 4.86
C ASN A 25 -12.93 0.48 3.58
N GLU A 26 -13.47 1.03 2.49
CA GLU A 26 -12.73 1.22 1.24
C GLU A 26 -11.69 2.33 1.38
N ILE A 27 -12.02 3.43 2.06
CA ILE A 27 -11.07 4.51 2.39
C ILE A 27 -9.87 3.95 3.16
N LYS A 28 -10.11 3.10 4.17
CA LYS A 28 -9.06 2.41 4.94
C LYS A 28 -8.28 1.39 4.10
N LYS A 29 -8.97 0.58 3.30
CA LYS A 29 -8.38 -0.46 2.44
C LYS A 29 -7.42 0.13 1.41
N TYR A 30 -7.82 1.21 0.76
CA TYR A 30 -7.00 1.92 -0.22
C TYR A 30 -6.11 2.98 0.42
N LYS A 31 -6.18 3.20 1.73
CA LYS A 31 -5.31 4.12 2.48
C LYS A 31 -5.36 5.56 1.95
N LEU A 32 -6.54 6.06 1.59
CA LEU A 32 -6.68 7.37 0.94
C LEU A 32 -6.20 8.53 1.84
N ASP A 33 -6.45 8.45 3.15
CA ASP A 33 -5.91 9.44 4.11
C ASP A 33 -4.38 9.44 4.15
N ARG A 34 -3.78 8.26 4.01
CA ARG A 34 -2.34 8.11 3.98
C ARG A 34 -1.75 8.61 2.67
N LEU A 35 -2.44 8.42 1.56
CA LEU A 35 -2.02 8.97 0.28
C LEU A 35 -2.02 10.49 0.32
N LEU A 36 -3.01 11.11 0.97
CA LEU A 36 -3.03 12.55 1.20
C LEU A 36 -1.83 13.01 2.05
N GLU A 37 -1.61 12.36 3.20
CA GLU A 37 -0.46 12.65 4.09
C GLU A 37 0.88 12.52 3.33
N LEU A 38 1.06 11.49 2.51
CA LEU A 38 2.25 11.32 1.68
C LEU A 38 2.39 12.43 0.63
N SER A 39 1.28 12.88 0.05
CA SER A 39 1.27 13.93 -0.98
C SER A 39 1.67 15.28 -0.37
N GLU A 40 1.18 15.60 0.82
CA GLU A 40 1.60 16.78 1.58
C GLU A 40 3.10 16.75 1.83
N LYS A 41 3.63 15.63 2.32
CA LYS A 41 5.08 15.47 2.54
C LYS A 41 5.89 15.54 1.27
N VAL A 42 5.39 15.01 0.16
CA VAL A 42 6.04 15.17 -1.14
C VAL A 42 6.07 16.64 -1.54
N ALA A 43 4.97 17.39 -1.43
CA ALA A 43 4.94 18.83 -1.74
C ALA A 43 5.94 19.63 -0.89
N GLU A 44 5.95 19.41 0.44
CA GLU A 44 6.86 20.09 1.39
C GLU A 44 8.35 19.92 1.03
N ASN A 45 8.70 18.75 0.46
CA ASN A 45 10.08 18.41 0.14
C ASN A 45 10.42 18.60 -1.35
N SER A 46 9.44 18.95 -2.20
CA SER A 46 9.63 19.04 -3.66
C SER A 46 10.50 20.22 -4.08
N GLU A 47 10.60 21.27 -3.26
CA GLU A 47 11.42 22.44 -3.59
C GLU A 47 12.93 22.11 -3.69
N TYR A 48 13.39 21.08 -2.97
CA TYR A 48 14.81 20.71 -2.88
C TYR A 48 15.09 19.23 -3.15
N CYS A 49 14.07 18.43 -3.48
CA CYS A 49 14.24 17.01 -3.75
C CYS A 49 13.64 16.61 -5.11
N VAL A 50 14.53 16.31 -6.07
CA VAL A 50 14.17 15.90 -7.44
C VAL A 50 13.31 14.64 -7.48
N ASP A 51 13.56 13.69 -6.56
CA ASP A 51 12.73 12.49 -6.44
C ASP A 51 11.31 12.84 -5.99
N CYS A 52 11.13 13.78 -5.04
CA CYS A 52 9.80 14.25 -4.62
C CYS A 52 9.05 14.89 -5.79
N ILE A 53 9.72 15.72 -6.61
CA ILE A 53 9.14 16.26 -7.85
C ILE A 53 8.72 15.12 -8.78
N SER A 54 9.56 14.10 -8.93
CA SER A 54 9.28 12.95 -9.81
C SER A 54 8.11 12.09 -9.33
N PHE A 55 7.83 12.06 -8.03
CA PHE A 55 6.66 11.37 -7.50
C PHE A 55 5.34 12.12 -7.74
N GLN A 56 5.35 13.42 -8.04
CA GLN A 56 4.12 14.18 -8.29
C GLN A 56 3.24 13.60 -9.42
N PRO A 57 3.78 13.30 -10.63
CA PRO A 57 3.01 12.63 -11.67
C PRO A 57 2.67 11.17 -11.31
N GLU A 58 3.53 10.45 -10.58
CA GLU A 58 3.21 9.09 -10.10
C GLU A 58 2.01 9.09 -9.15
N ILE A 59 1.94 10.07 -8.23
CA ILE A 59 0.82 10.27 -7.31
C ILE A 59 -0.46 10.58 -8.06
N LEU A 60 -0.41 11.51 -9.03
CA LEU A 60 -1.59 11.83 -9.85
C LEU A 60 -2.11 10.59 -10.59
N GLY A 61 -1.22 9.79 -11.19
CA GLY A 61 -1.61 8.55 -11.86
C GLY A 61 -2.31 7.56 -10.92
N ILE A 62 -1.78 7.36 -9.71
CA ILE A 62 -2.41 6.43 -8.76
C ILE A 62 -3.69 6.98 -8.11
N VAL A 63 -3.85 8.31 -8.03
CA VAL A 63 -5.10 8.95 -7.59
C VAL A 63 -6.17 8.76 -8.66
N ASP A 64 -5.84 8.93 -9.94
CA ASP A 64 -6.77 8.65 -11.04
C ASP A 64 -7.14 7.16 -11.10
N ASP A 65 -6.16 6.26 -10.90
CA ASP A 65 -6.38 4.81 -10.79
C ASP A 65 -7.40 4.45 -9.69
N VAL A 66 -7.44 5.20 -8.59
CA VAL A 66 -8.40 5.00 -7.49
C VAL A 66 -9.84 5.26 -7.94
N GLY A 67 -10.06 6.15 -8.90
CA GLY A 67 -11.37 6.34 -9.52
C GLY A 67 -11.94 5.05 -10.10
N TYR A 68 -11.08 4.18 -10.64
CA TYR A 68 -11.48 2.88 -11.19
C TYR A 68 -11.82 1.84 -10.11
N PHE A 69 -11.45 2.07 -8.85
CA PHE A 69 -11.77 1.17 -7.74
C PHE A 69 -13.18 1.39 -7.17
N THR A 70 -13.90 2.44 -7.62
CA THR A 70 -15.23 2.79 -7.12
C THR A 70 -16.32 1.78 -7.52
N LYS A 71 -17.36 1.73 -6.68
CA LYS A 71 -18.44 0.73 -6.56
C LYS A 71 -19.21 0.31 -7.83
N ARG A 72 -18.97 0.91 -9.01
CA ARG A 72 -19.60 0.47 -10.28
C ARG A 72 -18.82 -0.63 -11.00
N MET A 73 -17.56 -0.86 -10.63
CA MET A 73 -16.85 -2.08 -11.01
C MET A 73 -16.79 -2.96 -9.77
N THR A 74 -17.45 -4.12 -9.80
CA THR A 74 -17.19 -5.15 -8.79
C THR A 74 -15.68 -5.38 -8.73
N GLU A 75 -15.10 -5.52 -7.52
CA GLU A 75 -13.65 -5.65 -7.31
C GLU A 75 -12.96 -6.71 -8.20
N ALA A 76 -13.77 -7.63 -8.77
CA ALA A 76 -13.42 -8.63 -9.76
C ALA A 76 -12.97 -8.08 -11.14
N LYS A 77 -13.30 -6.82 -11.51
CA LYS A 77 -12.93 -6.23 -12.81
C LYS A 77 -11.69 -5.35 -12.78
N VAL A 78 -11.27 -4.87 -11.61
CA VAL A 78 -10.04 -4.08 -11.50
C VAL A 78 -8.85 -5.02 -11.69
N PRO A 79 -8.00 -4.80 -12.70
CA PRO A 79 -6.85 -5.67 -12.92
C PRO A 79 -5.95 -5.69 -11.68
N ALA A 80 -5.52 -6.89 -11.29
CA ALA A 80 -4.63 -7.06 -10.14
C ALA A 80 -3.31 -6.27 -10.29
N GLU A 81 -2.90 -5.99 -11.53
CA GLU A 81 -1.76 -5.13 -11.83
C GLU A 81 -1.96 -3.68 -11.36
N VAL A 82 -3.12 -3.07 -11.64
CA VAL A 82 -3.42 -1.69 -11.23
C VAL A 82 -3.38 -1.57 -9.70
N LYS A 83 -4.02 -2.50 -8.98
CA LYS A 83 -3.94 -2.58 -7.51
C LYS A 83 -2.51 -2.75 -7.00
N ARG A 84 -1.72 -3.60 -7.66
CA ARG A 84 -0.31 -3.82 -7.28
C ARG A 84 0.53 -2.57 -7.52
N ASN A 85 0.33 -1.87 -8.64
CA ASN A 85 1.03 -0.64 -8.97
C ASN A 85 0.71 0.45 -7.94
N TYR A 86 -0.58 0.65 -7.63
CA TYR A 86 -1.06 1.57 -6.61
C TYR A 86 -0.28 1.45 -5.29
N PHE A 87 -0.28 0.25 -4.70
CA PHE A 87 0.43 0.02 -3.43
C PHE A 87 1.95 0.08 -3.57
N LYS A 88 2.50 -0.26 -4.74
CA LYS A 88 3.95 -0.20 -4.99
C LYS A 88 4.44 1.24 -5.04
N VAL A 89 3.71 2.16 -5.67
CA VAL A 89 4.04 3.59 -5.71
C VAL A 89 3.98 4.17 -4.30
N ILE A 90 2.91 3.89 -3.54
CA ILE A 90 2.80 4.29 -2.12
C ILE A 90 4.00 3.83 -1.31
N ASP A 91 4.41 2.56 -1.44
CA ASP A 91 5.56 2.02 -0.71
C ASP A 91 6.88 2.69 -1.12
N LYS A 92 7.06 3.03 -2.41
CA LYS A 92 8.26 3.73 -2.89
C LYS A 92 8.35 5.13 -2.29
N ILE A 93 7.26 5.90 -2.34
CA ILE A 93 7.18 7.24 -1.78
C ILE A 93 7.47 7.19 -0.29
N TYR A 94 6.83 6.26 0.42
CA TYR A 94 7.08 6.06 1.84
C TYR A 94 8.56 5.80 2.14
N GLN A 95 9.17 4.84 1.44
CA GLN A 95 10.59 4.49 1.65
C GLN A 95 11.53 5.65 1.32
N HIS A 96 11.20 6.44 0.30
CA HIS A 96 11.95 7.64 -0.04
C HIS A 96 11.89 8.68 1.08
N LEU A 97 10.67 9.04 1.53
CA LEU A 97 10.45 10.02 2.60
C LEU A 97 11.09 9.58 3.92
N GLU A 98 10.98 8.29 4.28
CA GLU A 98 11.59 7.73 5.48
C GLU A 98 13.13 7.84 5.44
N ARG A 99 13.75 7.53 4.29
CA ARG A 99 15.21 7.46 4.17
C ARG A 99 15.88 8.81 3.94
N LYS A 100 15.30 9.68 3.10
CA LYS A 100 15.92 10.94 2.68
C LYS A 100 15.45 12.14 3.49
N HIS A 101 14.22 12.10 4.00
CA HIS A 101 13.60 13.24 4.67
C HIS A 101 13.29 12.97 6.15
N SER A 102 13.71 11.81 6.67
CA SER A 102 13.47 11.35 8.05
C SER A 102 12.01 11.47 8.49
N VAL A 103 11.07 11.35 7.54
CA VAL A 103 9.65 11.46 7.84
C VAL A 103 9.21 10.18 8.52
N ARG A 104 8.97 10.25 9.82
CA ARG A 104 8.44 9.13 10.59
C ARG A 104 6.93 9.09 10.43
N ILE A 105 6.46 8.37 9.42
CA ILE A 105 5.02 8.23 9.20
C ILE A 105 4.53 6.96 9.93
N PRO A 106 3.74 7.03 11.02
CA PRO A 106 3.37 5.86 11.81
C PRO A 106 2.47 4.89 11.02
N GLY A 107 2.60 3.58 11.23
CA GLY A 107 1.73 2.55 10.62
C GLY A 107 2.17 2.01 9.24
N SER A 108 3.23 2.54 8.67
CA SER A 108 3.98 1.93 7.58
C SER A 108 4.80 0.78 8.13
N SER A 109 4.32 -0.44 7.92
CA SER A 109 5.21 -1.59 8.07
C SER A 109 6.24 -1.48 6.95
N PRO A 110 7.55 -1.26 7.22
CA PRO A 110 8.55 -1.51 6.20
C PRO A 110 8.31 -2.95 5.75
N LYS A 111 8.10 -3.16 4.45
CA LYS A 111 7.98 -4.50 3.87
C LYS A 111 9.31 -5.24 4.04
N LYS A 112 9.65 -5.65 5.26
CA LYS A 112 10.40 -6.89 5.46
C LYS A 112 9.50 -7.93 4.82
N LYS A 113 9.92 -8.43 3.66
CA LYS A 113 9.23 -9.45 2.86
C LYS A 113 8.81 -10.61 3.76
N ASN A 114 7.63 -10.52 4.39
CA ASN A 114 6.98 -11.62 5.11
C ASN A 114 6.20 -12.49 4.10
N GLN A 115 6.73 -12.63 2.89
CA GLN A 115 6.20 -13.52 1.85
C GLN A 115 6.01 -14.94 2.40
N TYR A 116 6.89 -15.37 3.31
CA TYR A 116 6.84 -16.67 3.97
C TYR A 116 5.64 -16.85 4.91
N ILE A 117 5.22 -15.82 5.64
CA ILE A 117 4.03 -15.92 6.51
C ILE A 117 2.77 -15.97 5.65
N GLY A 118 2.70 -15.17 4.58
CA GLY A 118 1.59 -15.21 3.63
C GLY A 118 1.47 -16.56 2.91
N ALA A 119 2.60 -17.12 2.45
CA ALA A 119 2.65 -18.46 1.85
C ALA A 119 2.27 -19.54 2.87
N GLY A 120 2.75 -19.41 4.11
CA GLY A 120 2.40 -20.29 5.21
C GLY A 120 0.89 -20.33 5.47
N ILE A 121 0.22 -19.17 5.57
CA ILE A 121 -1.23 -19.08 5.76
C ILE A 121 -1.99 -19.79 4.63
N ALA A 122 -1.58 -19.59 3.36
CA ALA A 122 -2.22 -20.24 2.22
C ALA A 122 -2.14 -21.77 2.29
N ILE A 123 -0.97 -22.31 2.65
CA ILE A 123 -0.76 -23.76 2.88
C ILE A 123 -1.61 -24.24 4.06
N GLY A 124 -1.64 -23.44 5.13
CA GLY A 124 -2.42 -23.73 6.34
C GLY A 124 -3.93 -23.84 6.08
N VAL A 125 -4.49 -22.99 5.21
CA VAL A 125 -5.90 -23.08 4.82
C VAL A 125 -6.19 -24.40 4.10
N VAL A 126 -5.33 -24.83 3.18
CA VAL A 126 -5.49 -26.12 2.48
C VAL A 126 -5.44 -27.29 3.46
N ILE A 127 -4.46 -27.31 4.39
CA ILE A 127 -4.35 -28.33 5.43
C ILE A 127 -5.59 -28.32 6.32
N GLY A 128 -6.05 -27.13 6.71
CA GLY A 128 -7.22 -26.94 7.56
C GLY A 128 -8.52 -27.45 6.94
N ILE A 129 -8.67 -27.37 5.62
CA ILE A 129 -9.79 -27.95 4.88
C ILE A 129 -9.70 -29.48 4.89
N VAL A 130 -8.52 -30.07 4.72
CA VAL A 130 -8.33 -31.53 4.72
C VAL A 130 -8.65 -32.16 6.08
N ILE A 131 -8.44 -31.43 7.17
CA ILE A 131 -8.67 -31.92 8.54
C ILE A 131 -9.96 -31.38 9.18
N ASP A 132 -10.83 -30.73 8.39
CA ASP A 132 -12.05 -30.03 8.84
C ASP A 132 -11.84 -29.08 10.05
N ASN A 133 -10.65 -28.48 10.13
CA ASN A 133 -10.29 -27.52 11.16
C ASN A 133 -9.39 -26.41 10.59
N ILE A 134 -10.04 -25.43 9.98
CA ILE A 134 -9.40 -24.27 9.35
C ILE A 134 -8.58 -23.46 10.36
N GLY A 135 -9.06 -23.34 11.61
CA GLY A 135 -8.34 -22.61 12.66
C GLY A 135 -6.98 -23.25 12.99
N LEU A 136 -6.95 -24.58 13.14
CA LEU A 136 -5.73 -25.33 13.36
C LEU A 136 -4.82 -25.31 12.12
N GLY A 137 -5.40 -25.46 10.92
CA GLY A 137 -4.67 -25.37 9.66
C GLY A 137 -3.94 -24.05 9.49
N ILE A 138 -4.61 -22.91 9.70
CA ILE A 138 -3.99 -21.57 9.62
C ILE A 138 -2.85 -21.45 10.64
N ALA A 139 -3.02 -21.95 11.88
CA ALA A 139 -1.97 -21.91 12.89
C ALA A 139 -0.71 -22.69 12.45
N ILE A 140 -0.90 -23.89 11.89
CA ILE A 140 0.18 -24.71 11.30
C ILE A 140 0.84 -23.95 10.15
N GLY A 141 0.05 -23.36 9.27
CA GLY A 141 0.53 -22.56 8.15
C GLY A 141 1.41 -21.40 8.58
N ILE A 142 0.96 -20.62 9.57
CA ILE A 142 1.74 -19.50 10.14
C ILE A 142 3.05 -20.02 10.75
N ALA A 143 3.02 -21.14 11.48
CA ALA A 143 4.21 -21.75 12.07
C ALA A 143 5.22 -22.16 10.99
N LEU A 144 4.78 -22.84 9.93
CA LEU A 144 5.64 -23.22 8.80
C LEU A 144 6.22 -21.98 8.09
N GLY A 145 5.42 -20.94 7.87
CA GLY A 145 5.87 -19.69 7.28
C GLY A 145 6.90 -18.95 8.14
N ALA A 146 6.74 -18.99 9.47
CA ALA A 146 7.69 -18.40 10.41
C ALA A 146 9.02 -19.20 10.47
N ILE A 147 8.94 -20.52 10.40
CA ILE A 147 10.11 -21.41 10.37
C ILE A 147 10.90 -21.22 9.06
N ALA A 148 10.23 -21.21 7.91
CA ALA A 148 10.88 -20.96 6.61
C ALA A 148 11.58 -19.59 6.56
N LYS A 149 10.98 -18.57 7.17
CA LYS A 149 11.61 -17.26 7.35
C LYS A 149 12.87 -17.32 8.22
N LYS A 150 12.88 -18.16 9.26
CA LYS A 150 14.02 -18.32 10.17
C LYS A 150 15.19 -19.01 9.47
N TYR A 151 14.94 -20.07 8.68
CA TYR A 151 15.99 -20.79 7.95
C TYR A 151 16.71 -19.91 6.92
N LYS A 152 15.98 -19.14 6.11
CA LYS A 152 16.62 -18.23 5.15
C LYS A 152 17.54 -17.19 5.80
N LYS A 153 17.23 -16.77 7.03
CA LYS A 153 18.05 -15.80 7.78
C LYS A 153 19.38 -16.38 8.29
N VAL A 154 19.57 -17.69 8.22
CA VAL A 154 20.80 -18.38 8.65
C VAL A 154 21.76 -18.58 7.46
N ASP A 155 21.25 -18.47 6.22
CA ASP A 155 22.01 -18.61 4.98
C ASP A 155 22.42 -17.25 4.33
N GLU A 156 22.08 -16.10 4.95
CA GLU A 156 22.54 -14.74 4.58
C GLU A 156 23.53 -14.20 5.62
#